data_AF-A0A7V4UHS5-F1
#
_entry.id   AF-A0A7V4UHS5-F1
#
_cell.length_a   1.000
_cell.length_b   1.000
_cell.length_c   1.000
_cell.angle_alpha   90.00
_cell.angle_beta   90.00
_cell.angle_gamma   90.00
#
_symmetry.space_group_name_H-M   'P 1'
#
loop_
_entity.id
_entity.type
_entity.pdbx_description
1 polymer ?
#
loop_
_entity_poly.entity_id
_entity_poly.type
_entity_poly.pdbx_seq_one_letter_code
_entity_poly.pdbx_strand_id
1 'polypeptide(L)'
;MPDVTVAASQASAAGEHLTPRQIVAELDRYIVGQNEAKRAVAIAVRNRWRRQRLPEELRQEVAPKNILMIGPTGVGKTEIARRLARLTGAPFLKVEATKYTEVGYYGRDVESIVRELVDAAIALVRQRERATVEREAREVATERLLDLLLQRRDRRDNGDDAGETDSQRLRARLEAGELEHEKVEMVVETRATPIMVGGVGMEHLDLDLQGMFEKILPKQTSRRELTVARARQILFEQECDARLDQDKIHAAAIELAENLGIIFIDEIDKIVASDSRGADVSRQGVQRDLLPIVEGTQVQTRYGYVRTEHILFIAAGAFHKAKPSDLMPELQG
;
A
#
# COMPACT_ATOMS: atom_id res chain seq x y z
N MET A 1 12.96 14.37 -18.31
CA MET A 1 12.80 13.51 -17.12
C MET A 1 12.32 12.16 -17.63
N PRO A 2 13.07 11.06 -17.48
CA PRO A 2 12.59 9.77 -17.96
C PRO A 2 11.33 9.39 -17.16
N ASP A 3 10.34 8.92 -17.89
CA ASP A 3 8.97 8.70 -17.49
C ASP A 3 8.87 7.62 -16.39
N VAL A 4 8.74 8.04 -15.13
CA VAL A 4 8.64 7.17 -13.94
C VAL A 4 7.46 6.18 -14.06
N THR A 5 6.47 6.56 -14.87
CA THR A 5 5.20 5.88 -15.12
C THR A 5 5.36 4.60 -15.97
N VAL A 6 6.27 4.60 -16.94
CA VAL A 6 6.58 3.40 -17.75
C VAL A 6 7.37 2.38 -16.92
N ALA A 7 8.23 2.84 -16.02
CA ALA A 7 9.03 1.96 -15.17
C ALA A 7 8.18 1.16 -14.16
N ALA A 8 7.08 1.74 -13.66
CA ALA A 8 6.24 1.08 -12.65
C ALA A 8 5.29 0.01 -13.23
N SER A 9 4.76 0.21 -14.45
CA SER A 9 3.93 -0.80 -15.13
C SER A 9 4.77 -1.92 -15.77
N GLN A 10 5.99 -1.61 -16.22
CA GLN A 10 6.94 -2.63 -16.66
C GLN A 10 7.54 -3.43 -15.50
N ALA A 11 7.67 -2.86 -14.31
CA ALA A 11 8.23 -3.56 -13.14
C ALA A 11 7.37 -4.75 -12.66
N SER A 12 6.03 -4.69 -12.76
CA SER A 12 5.17 -5.80 -12.31
C SER A 12 5.28 -7.03 -13.21
N ALA A 13 5.48 -6.84 -14.52
CA ALA A 13 5.74 -7.95 -15.46
C ALA A 13 7.23 -8.34 -15.53
N ALA A 14 8.15 -7.39 -15.31
CA ALA A 14 9.59 -7.65 -15.41
C ALA A 14 10.14 -8.42 -14.19
N GLY A 15 9.59 -8.19 -12.99
CA GLY A 15 10.04 -8.85 -11.76
C GLY A 15 9.77 -10.37 -11.73
N GLU A 16 8.69 -10.82 -12.39
CA GLU A 16 8.29 -12.23 -12.39
C GLU A 16 9.27 -13.12 -13.17
N HIS A 17 9.95 -12.59 -14.18
CA HIS A 17 10.83 -13.39 -15.03
C HIS A 17 12.30 -13.40 -14.60
N LEU A 18 12.67 -12.65 -13.57
CA LEU A 18 14.06 -12.52 -13.16
C LEU A 18 14.64 -13.86 -12.68
N THR A 19 15.82 -14.18 -13.19
CA THR A 19 16.64 -15.26 -12.64
C THR A 19 17.26 -14.83 -11.31
N PRO A 20 17.62 -15.77 -10.42
CA PRO A 20 18.28 -15.41 -9.15
C PRO A 20 19.52 -14.53 -9.33
N ARG A 21 20.30 -14.74 -10.41
CA ARG A 21 21.48 -13.91 -10.72
C ARG A 21 21.10 -12.48 -11.08
N GLN A 22 20.02 -12.27 -11.85
CA GLN A 22 19.53 -10.93 -12.19
C GLN A 22 18.98 -10.22 -10.96
N ILE A 23 18.26 -10.92 -10.08
CA ILE A 23 17.77 -10.34 -8.81
C ILE A 23 18.96 -9.87 -7.96
N VAL A 24 19.99 -10.72 -7.79
CA VAL A 24 21.20 -10.35 -7.04
C VAL A 24 21.88 -9.13 -7.66
N ALA A 25 22.06 -9.11 -8.99
CA ALA A 25 22.69 -7.99 -9.69
C ALA A 25 21.91 -6.67 -9.53
N GLU A 26 20.58 -6.72 -9.51
CA GLU A 26 19.76 -5.54 -9.26
C GLU A 26 19.85 -5.08 -7.79
N LEU A 27 19.90 -6.02 -6.85
CA LEU A 27 20.15 -5.72 -5.43
C LEU A 27 21.55 -5.14 -5.19
N ASP A 28 22.57 -5.54 -5.96
CA ASP A 28 23.94 -5.03 -5.88
C ASP A 28 24.03 -3.53 -6.16
N ARG A 29 23.08 -2.95 -6.91
CA ARG A 29 23.05 -1.52 -7.21
C ARG A 29 22.71 -0.66 -5.99
N TYR A 30 22.10 -1.25 -4.96
CA TYR A 30 21.60 -0.53 -3.78
C TYR A 30 22.21 -1.02 -2.47
N ILE A 31 22.56 -2.31 -2.38
CA ILE A 31 23.12 -2.93 -1.19
C ILE A 31 24.56 -3.34 -1.49
N VAL A 32 25.51 -2.91 -0.66
CA VAL A 32 26.91 -3.31 -0.77
C VAL A 32 27.14 -4.60 0.05
N GLY A 33 27.78 -5.62 -0.55
CA GLY A 33 28.06 -6.89 0.14
C GLY A 33 26.81 -7.73 0.40
N GLN A 34 26.77 -8.46 1.52
CA GLN A 34 25.63 -9.31 1.94
C GLN A 34 25.18 -10.36 0.89
N ASN A 35 26.15 -10.95 0.17
CA ASN A 35 25.89 -11.84 -0.98
C ASN A 35 25.01 -13.04 -0.63
N GLU A 36 25.18 -13.60 0.57
CA GLU A 36 24.39 -14.73 1.05
C GLU A 36 22.91 -14.34 1.25
N ALA A 37 22.66 -13.22 1.92
CA ALA A 37 21.30 -12.70 2.12
C ALA A 37 20.63 -12.36 0.78
N LYS A 38 21.34 -11.72 -0.15
CA LYS A 38 20.85 -11.46 -1.51
C LYS A 38 20.49 -12.74 -2.26
N ARG A 39 21.33 -13.77 -2.16
CA ARG A 39 21.07 -15.07 -2.78
C ARG A 39 19.86 -15.75 -2.18
N ALA A 40 19.70 -15.72 -0.85
CA ALA A 40 18.55 -16.31 -0.16
C ALA A 40 17.22 -15.68 -0.63
N VAL A 41 17.14 -14.34 -0.65
CA VAL A 41 15.92 -13.65 -1.11
C VAL A 41 15.64 -13.86 -2.60
N ALA A 42 16.70 -13.93 -3.43
CA ALA A 42 16.56 -14.20 -4.85
C ALA A 42 16.01 -15.61 -5.13
N ILE A 43 16.42 -16.60 -4.33
CA ILE A 43 15.89 -17.97 -4.41
C ILE A 43 14.42 -17.99 -3.97
N ALA A 44 14.06 -17.31 -2.88
CA ALA A 44 12.66 -17.27 -2.40
C ALA A 44 11.71 -16.70 -3.46
N VAL A 45 12.06 -15.56 -4.08
CA VAL A 45 11.28 -14.97 -5.17
C VAL A 45 11.23 -15.90 -6.39
N ARG A 46 12.35 -16.54 -6.76
CA ARG A 46 12.34 -17.47 -7.89
C ARG A 46 11.48 -18.70 -7.64
N ASN A 47 11.44 -19.21 -6.41
CA ASN A 47 10.61 -20.33 -6.03
C ASN A 47 9.12 -19.98 -6.12
N ARG A 48 8.74 -18.75 -5.76
CA ARG A 48 7.37 -18.26 -5.97
C ARG A 48 6.95 -18.28 -7.43
N TRP A 49 7.79 -17.79 -8.34
CA TRP A 49 7.52 -17.89 -9.79
C TRP A 49 7.44 -19.34 -10.28
N ARG A 50 8.29 -20.23 -9.76
CA ARG A 50 8.23 -21.66 -10.07
C ARG A 50 6.90 -22.27 -9.61
N ARG A 51 6.43 -21.91 -8.41
CA ARG A 51 5.17 -22.37 -7.83
C ARG A 51 3.98 -22.05 -8.73
N GLN A 52 3.90 -20.83 -9.27
CA GLN A 52 2.83 -20.42 -10.19
C GLN A 52 2.78 -21.26 -11.47
N ARG A 53 3.88 -21.91 -11.86
CA ARG A 53 3.96 -22.79 -13.04
C ARG A 53 3.66 -24.24 -12.75
N LEU A 54 3.45 -24.60 -11.50
CA LEU A 54 3.01 -25.94 -11.13
C LEU A 54 1.52 -26.13 -11.46
N PRO A 55 1.08 -27.39 -11.70
CA PRO A 55 -0.33 -27.75 -11.69
C PRO A 55 -0.99 -27.31 -10.37
N GLU A 56 -2.29 -27.01 -10.42
CA GLU A 56 -3.03 -26.45 -9.27
C GLU A 56 -2.91 -27.31 -8.00
N GLU A 57 -3.03 -28.63 -8.14
CA GLU A 57 -2.89 -29.58 -7.02
C GLU A 57 -1.52 -29.47 -6.32
N LEU A 58 -0.44 -29.33 -7.09
CA LEU A 58 0.92 -29.21 -6.55
C LEU A 58 1.24 -27.78 -6.10
N ARG A 59 0.53 -26.78 -6.61
CA ARG A 59 0.74 -25.37 -6.28
C ARG A 59 0.43 -25.10 -4.81
N GLN A 60 -0.67 -25.68 -4.32
CA GLN A 60 -1.16 -25.51 -2.95
C GLN A 60 -0.22 -26.17 -1.92
N GLU A 61 0.38 -27.31 -2.26
CA GLU A 61 1.31 -28.06 -1.40
C GLU A 61 2.69 -27.39 -1.23
N VAL A 62 3.04 -26.42 -2.08
CA VAL A 62 4.36 -25.77 -2.05
C VAL A 62 4.31 -24.49 -1.24
N ALA A 63 4.65 -24.62 0.04
CA ALA A 63 4.81 -23.50 0.97
C ALA A 63 5.99 -22.56 0.58
N PRO A 64 5.87 -21.25 0.87
CA PRO A 64 6.96 -20.30 0.70
C PRO A 64 8.17 -20.70 1.56
N LYS A 65 9.37 -20.40 1.07
CA LYS A 65 10.60 -20.57 1.85
C LYS A 65 10.87 -19.28 2.62
N ASN A 66 10.31 -19.20 3.81
CA ASN A 66 10.51 -18.11 4.76
C ASN A 66 12.01 -17.96 5.10
N ILE A 67 12.42 -16.75 5.49
CA ILE A 67 13.84 -16.41 5.67
C ILE A 67 14.06 -15.83 7.06
N LEU A 68 15.07 -16.33 7.77
CA LEU A 68 15.59 -15.72 8.99
C LEU A 68 16.94 -15.03 8.69
N MET A 69 17.00 -13.71 8.80
CA MET A 69 18.21 -12.91 8.65
C MET A 69 18.88 -12.64 9.99
N ILE A 70 20.11 -13.12 10.16
CA ILE A 70 20.89 -12.94 11.38
C ILE A 70 22.03 -11.95 11.12
N GLY A 71 22.15 -10.93 11.96
CA GLY A 71 23.28 -10.00 11.90
C GLY A 71 23.05 -8.72 12.69
N PRO A 72 24.07 -7.88 12.91
CA PRO A 72 23.94 -6.66 13.68
C PRO A 72 23.01 -5.64 13.01
N THR A 73 22.62 -4.60 13.75
CA THR A 73 21.84 -3.48 13.19
C THR A 73 22.64 -2.73 12.13
N GLY A 74 21.96 -2.06 11.20
CA GLY A 74 22.61 -1.22 10.18
C GLY A 74 23.26 -1.95 9.00
N VAL A 75 23.34 -3.29 8.97
CA VAL A 75 23.98 -4.04 7.87
C VAL A 75 23.13 -4.19 6.60
N GLY A 76 21.91 -3.65 6.59
CA GLY A 76 21.03 -3.66 5.41
C GLY A 76 19.96 -4.75 5.35
N LYS A 77 19.69 -5.49 6.44
CA LYS A 77 18.65 -6.56 6.47
C LYS A 77 17.29 -6.08 5.94
N THR A 78 16.78 -4.99 6.49
CA THR A 78 15.50 -4.38 6.07
C THR A 78 15.58 -3.82 4.65
N GLU A 79 16.72 -3.27 4.24
CA GLU A 79 16.89 -2.67 2.91
C GLU A 79 16.88 -3.75 1.81
N ILE A 80 17.46 -4.93 2.06
CA ILE A 80 17.37 -6.07 1.14
C ILE A 80 15.90 -6.45 0.90
N ALA A 81 15.12 -6.64 1.97
CA ALA A 81 13.70 -7.01 1.86
C ALA A 81 12.86 -5.90 1.18
N ARG A 82 13.10 -4.63 1.52
CA ARG A 82 12.41 -3.49 0.92
C ARG A 82 12.71 -3.36 -0.57
N ARG A 83 13.97 -3.55 -0.98
CA ARG A 83 14.38 -3.49 -2.39
C ARG A 83 13.85 -4.67 -3.18
N LEU A 84 13.85 -5.86 -2.59
CA LEU A 84 13.22 -7.05 -3.16
C LEU A 84 11.75 -6.79 -3.48
N ALA A 85 10.99 -6.26 -2.52
CA ALA A 85 9.56 -5.97 -2.72
C ALA A 85 9.31 -4.96 -3.83
N ARG A 86 10.11 -3.88 -3.89
CA ARG A 86 10.03 -2.88 -4.96
C ARG A 86 10.36 -3.49 -6.32
N LEU A 87 11.39 -4.34 -6.39
CA LEU A 87 11.81 -5.02 -7.62
C LEU A 87 10.72 -5.96 -8.15
N THR A 88 10.01 -6.66 -7.26
CA THR A 88 8.96 -7.60 -7.64
C THR A 88 7.57 -6.98 -7.69
N GLY A 89 7.43 -5.68 -7.41
CA GLY A 89 6.13 -5.00 -7.30
C GLY A 89 5.21 -5.61 -6.24
N ALA A 90 5.78 -6.18 -5.18
CA ALA A 90 5.08 -6.86 -4.10
C ALA A 90 4.65 -5.88 -2.99
N PRO A 91 3.49 -6.09 -2.35
CA PRO A 91 3.13 -5.38 -1.12
C PRO A 91 4.10 -5.79 0.00
N PHE A 92 4.57 -4.78 0.74
CA PHE A 92 5.58 -4.94 1.76
C PHE A 92 5.16 -4.26 3.05
N LEU A 93 5.20 -5.01 4.14
CA LEU A 93 4.97 -4.50 5.48
C LEU A 93 6.18 -4.79 6.38
N LYS A 94 6.65 -3.77 7.11
CA LYS A 94 7.65 -3.94 8.18
C LYS A 94 6.94 -3.83 9.52
N VAL A 95 7.07 -4.84 10.36
CA VAL A 95 6.63 -4.83 11.75
C VAL A 95 7.80 -5.11 12.70
N GLU A 96 7.64 -4.74 13.96
CA GLU A 96 8.59 -5.06 15.03
C GLU A 96 7.93 -6.08 15.94
N ALA A 97 8.59 -7.20 16.21
CA ALA A 97 8.03 -8.30 17.00
C ALA A 97 7.67 -7.88 18.44
N THR A 98 8.43 -6.93 19.00
CA THR A 98 8.24 -6.39 20.35
C THR A 98 6.91 -5.66 20.53
N LYS A 99 6.29 -5.15 19.45
CA LYS A 99 4.99 -4.44 19.49
C LYS A 99 3.84 -5.31 19.99
N TYR A 100 4.01 -6.63 19.99
CA TYR A 100 3.00 -7.60 20.39
C TYR A 100 3.25 -8.17 21.80
N THR A 101 4.34 -7.77 22.48
CA THR A 101 4.76 -8.36 23.78
C THR A 101 4.18 -7.68 25.02
N GLU A 102 3.56 -6.51 24.91
CA GLU A 102 3.12 -5.73 26.06
C GLU A 102 1.69 -6.08 26.49
N VAL A 103 1.54 -6.43 27.77
CA VAL A 103 0.26 -6.65 28.48
C VAL A 103 -0.39 -5.28 28.75
N GLY A 104 -0.68 -4.56 27.67
CA GLY A 104 -1.50 -3.37 27.62
C GLY A 104 -2.79 -3.74 26.90
N TYR A 105 -3.77 -4.13 27.69
CA TYR A 105 -5.14 -4.51 27.32
C TYR A 105 -5.67 -3.71 26.10
N TYR A 106 -6.12 -4.44 25.07
CA TYR A 106 -6.69 -4.00 23.77
C TYR A 106 -5.70 -3.52 22.68
N GLY A 107 -5.58 -4.30 21.60
CA GLY A 107 -5.68 -3.68 20.27
C GLY A 107 -4.63 -3.97 19.20
N ARG A 108 -3.68 -4.91 19.37
CA ARG A 108 -2.89 -5.41 18.23
C ARG A 108 -2.85 -6.92 18.20
N ASP A 109 -3.99 -7.45 17.79
CA ASP A 109 -4.13 -8.78 17.21
C ASP A 109 -3.04 -8.98 16.13
N VAL A 110 -2.33 -10.09 16.15
CA VAL A 110 -1.28 -10.44 15.17
C VAL A 110 -1.84 -10.50 13.75
N GLU A 111 -3.14 -10.76 13.59
CA GLU A 111 -3.80 -10.66 12.29
C GLU A 111 -3.81 -9.23 11.73
N SER A 112 -3.60 -8.19 12.56
CA SER A 112 -3.46 -6.82 12.08
C SER A 112 -2.29 -6.66 11.11
N ILE A 113 -1.25 -7.49 11.23
CA ILE A 113 -0.12 -7.55 10.28
C ILE A 113 -0.65 -7.85 8.88
N VAL A 114 -1.58 -8.80 8.76
CA VAL A 114 -2.15 -9.19 7.47
C VAL A 114 -3.09 -8.10 6.94
N ARG A 115 -3.88 -7.47 7.81
CA ARG A 115 -4.76 -6.33 7.44
C ARG A 115 -3.94 -5.14 6.92
N GLU A 116 -2.84 -4.79 7.58
CA GLU A 116 -1.93 -3.72 7.16
C GLU A 116 -1.20 -4.06 5.85
N LEU A 117 -0.87 -5.33 5.62
CA LEU A 117 -0.29 -5.77 4.34
C LEU A 117 -1.29 -5.58 3.19
N VAL A 118 -2.57 -5.86 3.42
CA VAL A 118 -3.64 -5.70 2.43
C VAL A 118 -3.88 -4.22 2.14
N ASP A 119 -3.82 -3.35 3.15
CA ASP A 119 -3.83 -1.90 2.94
C ASP A 119 -2.67 -1.44 2.04
N ALA A 120 -1.47 -1.99 2.25
CA ALA A 120 -0.33 -1.73 1.36
C ALA A 120 -0.57 -2.24 -0.07
N ALA A 121 -1.21 -3.40 -0.23
CA ALA A 121 -1.58 -3.96 -1.53
C ALA A 121 -2.61 -3.07 -2.26
N ILE A 122 -3.61 -2.55 -1.55
CA ILE A 122 -4.62 -1.62 -2.11
C ILE A 122 -3.96 -0.34 -2.59
N ALA A 123 -3.02 0.22 -1.82
CA ALA A 123 -2.29 1.40 -2.25
C ALA A 123 -1.54 1.15 -3.57
N LEU A 124 -0.91 -0.02 -3.72
CA LEU A 124 -0.20 -0.41 -4.94
C LEU A 124 -1.15 -0.61 -6.13
N VAL A 125 -2.24 -1.36 -5.95
CA VAL A 125 -3.22 -1.61 -7.01
C VAL A 125 -3.90 -0.31 -7.43
N ARG A 126 -4.30 0.53 -6.47
CA ARG A 126 -4.90 1.84 -6.77
C ARG A 126 -3.94 2.74 -7.54
N GLN A 127 -2.65 2.72 -7.22
CA GLN A 127 -1.64 3.46 -7.98
C GLN A 127 -1.54 2.96 -9.43
N ARG A 128 -1.58 1.64 -9.65
CA ARG A 128 -1.56 1.03 -10.99
C ARG A 128 -2.80 1.39 -11.81
N GLU A 129 -3.98 1.24 -11.23
CA GLU A 129 -5.25 1.56 -11.91
C GLU A 129 -5.38 3.07 -12.16
N ARG A 130 -4.89 3.94 -11.27
CA ARG A 130 -4.86 5.39 -11.53
C ARG A 130 -4.02 5.74 -12.76
N ALA A 131 -2.90 5.06 -12.97
CA ALA A 131 -2.04 5.30 -14.12
C ALA A 131 -2.71 4.90 -15.45
N THR A 132 -3.63 3.93 -15.45
CA THR A 132 -4.34 3.52 -16.68
C THR A 132 -5.43 4.52 -17.09
N VAL A 133 -6.03 5.22 -16.12
CA VAL A 133 -7.10 6.21 -16.37
C VAL A 133 -6.62 7.66 -16.44
N GLU A 134 -5.34 7.92 -16.17
CA GLU A 134 -4.77 9.27 -16.05
C GLU A 134 -4.99 10.14 -17.30
N ARG A 135 -4.79 9.57 -18.50
CA ARG A 135 -4.97 10.31 -19.76
C ARG A 135 -6.40 10.78 -19.96
N GLU A 136 -7.36 9.86 -19.84
CA GLU A 136 -8.78 10.15 -20.01
C GLU A 136 -9.31 11.07 -18.90
N ALA A 137 -8.84 10.89 -17.67
CA ALA A 137 -9.17 11.78 -16.56
C ALA A 137 -8.66 13.21 -16.79
N ARG A 138 -7.47 13.39 -17.39
CA ARG A 138 -6.95 14.72 -17.78
C ARG A 138 -7.77 15.38 -18.87
N GLU A 139 -8.15 14.62 -19.89
CA GLU A 139 -8.99 15.12 -20.99
C GLU A 139 -10.32 15.64 -20.43
N VAL A 140 -11.03 14.83 -19.64
CA VAL A 140 -12.33 15.24 -19.07
C VAL A 140 -12.20 16.35 -18.01
N ALA A 141 -11.14 16.35 -17.20
CA ALA A 141 -10.89 17.45 -16.27
C ALA A 141 -10.63 18.78 -17.01
N THR A 142 -9.99 18.73 -18.18
CA THR A 142 -9.74 19.91 -19.02
C THR A 142 -11.03 20.43 -19.62
N GLU A 143 -11.90 19.55 -20.13
CA GLU A 143 -13.23 19.92 -20.64
C GLU A 143 -14.08 20.59 -19.55
N ARG A 144 -14.14 20.00 -18.35
CA ARG A 144 -14.86 20.61 -17.22
C ARG A 144 -14.32 21.97 -16.83
N LEU A 145 -13.00 22.14 -16.87
CA LEU A 145 -12.36 23.41 -16.55
C LEU A 145 -12.63 24.47 -17.62
N LEU A 146 -12.70 24.07 -18.89
CA LEU A 146 -13.10 24.93 -20.00
C LEU A 146 -14.55 25.41 -19.83
N ASP A 147 -15.48 24.52 -19.47
CA ASP A 147 -16.88 24.88 -19.20
C ASP A 147 -17.01 25.91 -18.07
N LEU A 148 -16.24 25.75 -16.98
CA LEU A 148 -16.24 26.71 -15.86
C LEU A 148 -15.72 28.09 -16.29
N LEU A 149 -14.72 28.14 -17.18
CA LEU A 149 -14.18 29.39 -17.72
C LEU A 149 -15.17 30.07 -18.67
N LEU A 150 -15.84 29.31 -19.53
CA LEU A 150 -16.88 29.82 -20.43
C LEU A 150 -18.07 30.39 -19.65
N GLN A 151 -18.59 29.66 -18.65
CA GLN A 151 -19.68 30.14 -17.79
C GLN A 151 -19.34 31.44 -17.05
N ARG A 152 -18.08 31.61 -16.62
CA ARG A 152 -17.62 32.86 -16.00
C ARG A 152 -17.61 34.02 -16.98
N ARG A 153 -17.27 33.75 -18.25
CA ARG A 153 -17.23 34.76 -19.31
C ARG A 153 -18.63 35.19 -19.75
N ASP A 154 -19.56 34.25 -19.92
CA ASP A 154 -20.98 34.56 -20.22
C ASP A 154 -21.66 35.38 -19.12
N ARG A 155 -21.23 35.23 -17.85
CA ARG A 155 -21.70 36.08 -16.74
C ARG A 155 -21.13 37.50 -16.78
N ARG A 156 -20.01 37.74 -17.47
CA ARG A 156 -19.33 39.05 -17.56
C ARG A 156 -19.73 39.81 -18.82
N ASP A 157 -19.77 39.12 -19.95
CA ASP A 157 -20.16 39.67 -21.24
C ASP A 157 -21.63 39.32 -21.49
N ASN A 158 -22.51 40.32 -21.42
CA ASN A 158 -23.96 40.18 -21.40
C ASN A 158 -24.54 39.74 -22.76
N GLY A 159 -24.22 38.51 -23.21
CA GLY A 159 -24.92 37.80 -24.28
C GLY A 159 -24.42 37.97 -25.72
N ASP A 160 -23.19 38.43 -25.96
CA ASP A 160 -22.66 38.46 -27.32
C ASP A 160 -21.97 37.13 -27.68
N ASP A 161 -22.72 36.31 -28.42
CA ASP A 161 -22.33 35.17 -29.28
C ASP A 161 -20.89 34.65 -29.06
N ALA A 162 -20.69 33.87 -27.98
CA ALA A 162 -19.49 33.08 -27.77
C ALA A 162 -19.43 31.97 -28.83
N GLY A 163 -18.99 32.33 -30.04
CA GLY A 163 -18.90 31.42 -31.17
C GLY A 163 -17.89 30.29 -30.94
N GLU A 164 -18.04 29.22 -31.74
CA GLU A 164 -17.20 28.01 -31.72
C GLU A 164 -15.68 28.32 -31.77
N THR A 165 -15.30 29.41 -32.46
CA THR A 165 -13.92 29.93 -32.56
C THR A 165 -13.33 30.37 -31.22
N ASP A 166 -14.14 30.91 -30.32
CA ASP A 166 -13.67 31.45 -29.04
C ASP A 166 -13.44 30.35 -28.00
N SER A 167 -14.25 29.29 -28.04
CA SER A 167 -14.02 28.07 -27.25
C SER A 167 -12.71 27.38 -27.66
N GLN A 168 -12.44 27.28 -28.96
CA GLN A 168 -11.18 26.71 -29.47
C GLN A 168 -9.94 27.51 -29.05
N ARG A 169 -10.01 28.84 -29.11
CA ARG A 169 -8.93 29.72 -28.62
C ARG A 169 -8.70 29.56 -27.12
N LEU A 170 -9.78 29.47 -26.34
CA LEU A 170 -9.70 29.31 -24.89
C LEU A 170 -9.12 27.94 -24.52
N ARG A 171 -9.51 26.86 -25.21
CA ARG A 171 -8.91 25.54 -25.04
C ARG A 171 -7.41 25.56 -25.31
N ALA A 172 -6.97 26.16 -26.43
CA ALA A 172 -5.54 26.27 -26.75
C ALA A 172 -4.75 27.02 -25.65
N ARG A 173 -5.30 28.12 -25.11
CA ARG A 173 -4.66 28.87 -24.01
C ARG A 173 -4.66 28.11 -22.69
N LEU A 174 -5.70 27.32 -22.42
CA LEU A 174 -5.79 26.46 -21.24
C LEU A 174 -4.78 25.31 -21.32
N GLU A 175 -4.62 24.69 -22.48
CA GLU A 175 -3.63 23.64 -22.73
C GLU A 175 -2.19 24.18 -22.68
N ALA A 176 -1.97 25.41 -23.17
CA ALA A 176 -0.70 26.11 -23.07
C ALA A 176 -0.32 26.54 -21.64
N GLY A 177 -1.23 26.41 -20.66
CA GLY A 177 -1.00 26.82 -19.28
C GLY A 177 -0.97 28.34 -19.07
N GLU A 178 -1.57 29.11 -19.98
CA GLU A 178 -1.60 30.58 -19.88
C GLU A 178 -2.66 31.10 -18.90
N LEU A 179 -3.62 30.25 -18.53
CA LEU A 179 -4.77 30.63 -17.73
C LEU A 179 -4.63 30.22 -16.25
N GLU A 180 -3.48 29.68 -15.83
CA GLU A 180 -3.31 29.06 -14.51
C GLU A 180 -3.60 29.99 -13.31
N HIS A 181 -3.41 31.29 -13.50
CA HIS A 181 -3.68 32.33 -12.50
C HIS A 181 -5.11 32.88 -12.54
N GLU A 182 -5.87 32.59 -13.58
CA GLU A 182 -7.28 32.96 -13.66
C GLU A 182 -8.06 32.26 -12.55
N LYS A 183 -9.18 32.86 -12.17
CA LYS A 183 -10.05 32.32 -11.12
C LYS A 183 -11.28 31.67 -11.72
N VAL A 184 -11.72 30.57 -11.13
CA VAL A 184 -12.95 29.85 -11.45
C VAL A 184 -13.72 29.55 -10.17
N GLU A 185 -15.04 29.56 -10.26
CA GLU A 185 -15.89 29.08 -9.17
C GLU A 185 -16.20 27.61 -9.40
N MET A 186 -15.94 26.75 -8.42
CA MET A 186 -16.32 25.36 -8.49
C MET A 186 -16.89 24.85 -7.18
N VAL A 187 -17.72 23.82 -7.26
CA VAL A 187 -18.22 23.10 -6.10
C VAL A 187 -17.15 22.12 -5.66
N VAL A 188 -16.69 22.25 -4.43
CA VAL A 188 -15.69 21.36 -3.84
C VAL A 188 -16.32 20.59 -2.69
N GLU A 189 -16.15 19.27 -2.68
CA GLU A 189 -16.47 18.46 -1.52
C GLU A 189 -15.57 18.86 -0.37
N THR A 190 -16.16 19.36 0.72
CA THR A 190 -15.44 19.71 1.94
C THR A 190 -15.66 18.59 2.92
N ARG A 191 -14.59 17.95 3.40
CA ARG A 191 -14.70 17.04 4.55
C ARG A 191 -15.17 17.88 5.73
N ALA A 192 -16.37 17.61 6.24
CA ALA A 192 -16.83 18.20 7.48
C ALA A 192 -15.87 17.74 8.58
N THR A 193 -15.02 18.62 9.09
CA THR A 193 -14.37 18.38 10.38
C THR A 193 -15.48 18.37 11.41
N PRO A 194 -15.74 17.23 12.09
CA PRO A 194 -16.74 17.21 13.14
C PRO A 194 -16.33 18.28 14.16
N ILE A 195 -17.18 19.30 14.31
CA ILE A 195 -17.03 20.24 15.41
C ILE A 195 -17.29 19.40 16.65
N MET A 196 -16.24 19.10 17.42
CA MET A 196 -16.38 18.57 18.77
C MET A 196 -17.09 19.65 19.59
N VAL A 197 -18.42 19.56 19.63
CA VAL A 197 -19.25 20.29 20.59
C VAL A 197 -18.82 19.77 21.95
N GLY A 198 -18.24 20.66 22.76
CA GLY A 198 -17.64 20.32 24.03
C GLY A 198 -18.59 19.59 24.97
N GLY A 199 -18.01 18.67 25.73
CA GLY A 199 -18.59 18.16 26.97
C GLY A 199 -19.18 16.76 26.87
N VAL A 200 -18.45 15.84 27.50
CA VAL A 200 -18.93 14.59 28.12
C VAL A 200 -19.06 13.36 27.18
N GLY A 201 -18.10 12.45 27.28
CA GLY A 201 -18.36 11.00 27.20
C GLY A 201 -17.98 10.22 25.93
N MET A 202 -17.30 10.82 24.96
CA MET A 202 -17.06 10.20 23.63
C MET A 202 -15.59 9.80 23.35
N GLU A 203 -14.75 9.64 24.35
CA GLU A 203 -13.38 9.10 24.17
C GLU A 203 -13.35 7.56 23.97
N HIS A 204 -14.51 6.90 24.05
CA HIS A 204 -14.62 5.44 24.07
C HIS A 204 -15.35 4.83 22.85
N LEU A 205 -15.67 5.61 21.81
CA LEU A 205 -16.25 5.04 20.60
C LEU A 205 -15.17 4.46 19.68
N ASP A 206 -15.33 3.17 19.40
CA ASP A 206 -14.47 2.31 18.60
C ASP A 206 -14.15 2.89 17.21
N LEU A 207 -12.95 2.63 16.69
CA LEU A 207 -12.47 3.12 15.38
C LEU A 207 -13.39 2.72 14.22
N ASP A 208 -14.08 1.59 14.37
CA ASP A 208 -15.05 1.08 13.39
C ASP A 208 -16.36 1.89 13.35
N LEU A 209 -16.78 2.47 14.49
CA LEU A 209 -17.97 3.33 14.56
C LEU A 209 -17.70 4.71 13.95
N GLN A 210 -16.46 5.19 14.01
CA GLN A 210 -16.04 6.42 13.36
C GLN A 210 -16.14 6.32 11.83
N GLY A 211 -15.74 5.17 11.26
CA GLY A 211 -15.84 4.91 9.82
C GLY A 211 -17.29 4.76 9.31
N MET A 212 -18.20 4.25 10.14
CA MET A 212 -19.64 4.25 9.84
C MET A 212 -20.23 5.67 9.90
N PHE A 213 -19.83 6.50 10.86
CA PHE A 213 -20.31 7.87 11.00
C PHE A 213 -19.93 8.75 9.80
N GLU A 214 -18.72 8.58 9.26
CA GLU A 214 -18.29 9.29 8.03
C GLU A 214 -19.11 8.91 6.80
N LYS A 215 -19.62 7.67 6.71
CA LYS A 215 -20.46 7.23 5.59
C LYS A 215 -21.92 7.71 5.69
N ILE A 216 -22.40 8.01 6.90
CA ILE A 216 -23.77 8.48 7.15
C ILE A 216 -23.88 10.01 7.05
N LEU A 217 -22.78 10.75 7.33
CA LEU A 217 -22.80 12.19 7.16
C LEU A 217 -22.88 12.58 5.67
N PRO A 218 -23.85 13.43 5.28
CA PRO A 218 -23.90 13.93 3.92
C PRO A 218 -22.63 14.74 3.62
N LYS A 219 -21.97 14.42 2.51
CA LYS A 219 -20.80 15.16 2.03
C LYS A 219 -21.19 16.64 1.88
N GLN A 220 -20.64 17.51 2.70
CA GLN A 220 -20.87 18.94 2.56
C GLN A 220 -20.13 19.46 1.34
N THR A 221 -20.85 20.08 0.42
CA THR A 221 -20.28 20.74 -0.75
C THR A 221 -20.31 22.24 -0.54
N SER A 222 -19.21 22.92 -0.88
CA SER A 222 -19.14 24.39 -0.82
C SER A 222 -18.69 24.95 -2.17
N ARG A 223 -19.36 26.00 -2.65
CA ARG A 223 -18.87 26.77 -3.80
C ARG A 223 -17.68 27.61 -3.35
N ARG A 224 -16.55 27.44 -4.03
CA ARG A 224 -15.32 28.19 -3.74
C ARG A 224 -14.75 28.76 -5.03
N GLU A 225 -14.24 29.98 -4.93
CA GLU A 225 -13.41 30.57 -5.99
C GLU A 225 -11.97 30.08 -5.82
N LEU A 226 -11.40 29.48 -6.86
CA LEU A 226 -10.08 28.87 -6.89
C LEU A 226 -9.33 29.32 -8.15
N THR A 227 -8.00 29.22 -8.14
CA THR A 227 -7.22 29.38 -9.36
C THR A 227 -7.45 28.19 -10.30
N VAL A 228 -7.34 28.43 -11.61
CA VAL A 228 -7.37 27.38 -12.64
C VAL A 228 -6.37 26.27 -12.31
N ALA A 229 -5.16 26.62 -11.85
CA ALA A 229 -4.17 25.62 -11.41
C ALA A 229 -4.68 24.68 -10.32
N ARG A 230 -5.36 25.25 -9.31
CA ARG A 230 -5.89 24.45 -8.21
C ARG A 230 -7.13 23.66 -8.64
N ALA A 231 -8.01 24.28 -9.41
CA ALA A 231 -9.20 23.63 -9.95
C ALA A 231 -8.83 22.45 -10.85
N ARG A 232 -7.80 22.59 -11.71
CA ARG A 232 -7.26 21.54 -12.57
C ARG A 232 -6.84 20.31 -11.76
N GLN A 233 -6.09 20.52 -10.67
CA GLN A 233 -5.67 19.43 -9.78
C GLN A 233 -6.86 18.72 -9.14
N ILE A 234 -7.82 19.47 -8.60
CA ILE A 234 -9.00 18.91 -7.92
C ILE A 234 -9.88 18.14 -8.91
N LEU A 235 -10.16 18.71 -10.08
CA LEU A 235 -10.95 18.06 -11.12
C LEU A 235 -10.25 16.78 -11.59
N PHE A 236 -8.93 16.83 -11.81
CA PHE A 236 -8.16 15.65 -12.19
C PHE A 236 -8.25 14.54 -11.13
N GLU A 237 -8.10 14.87 -9.84
CA GLU A 237 -8.24 13.90 -8.74
C GLU A 237 -9.66 13.30 -8.69
N GLN A 238 -10.70 14.13 -8.83
CA GLN A 238 -12.09 13.69 -8.86
C GLN A 238 -12.39 12.76 -10.05
N GLU A 239 -11.91 13.12 -11.24
CA GLU A 239 -12.12 12.35 -12.46
C GLU A 239 -11.33 11.03 -12.45
N CYS A 240 -10.15 11.00 -11.82
CA CYS A 240 -9.42 9.77 -11.57
C CYS A 240 -10.23 8.87 -10.63
N ASP A 241 -10.61 9.37 -9.45
CA ASP A 241 -11.27 8.56 -8.43
C ASP A 241 -12.66 8.05 -8.87
N ALA A 242 -13.40 8.84 -9.66
CA ALA A 242 -14.68 8.42 -10.23
C ALA A 242 -14.57 7.27 -11.24
N ARG A 243 -13.40 7.09 -11.88
CA ARG A 243 -13.14 6.02 -12.86
C ARG A 243 -12.61 4.73 -12.22
N LEU A 244 -12.32 4.74 -10.92
CA LEU A 244 -11.79 3.57 -10.23
C LEU A 244 -12.90 2.66 -9.72
N ASP A 245 -12.93 1.44 -10.23
CA ASP A 245 -13.74 0.36 -9.68
C ASP A 245 -13.13 -0.14 -8.35
N GLN A 246 -13.79 0.17 -7.23
CA GLN A 246 -13.31 -0.21 -5.91
C GLN A 246 -13.36 -1.71 -5.68
N ASP A 247 -14.36 -2.42 -6.20
CA ASP A 247 -14.52 -3.86 -6.00
C ASP A 247 -13.43 -4.62 -6.75
N LYS A 248 -13.13 -4.19 -7.98
CA LYS A 248 -11.99 -4.69 -8.75
C LYS A 248 -10.66 -4.44 -8.03
N ILE A 249 -10.47 -3.25 -7.47
CA ILE A 249 -9.26 -2.91 -6.70
C ILE A 249 -9.12 -3.81 -5.47
N HIS A 250 -10.19 -4.01 -4.71
CA HIS A 250 -10.18 -4.85 -3.52
C HIS A 250 -9.84 -6.31 -3.87
N ALA A 251 -10.50 -6.88 -4.89
CA ALA A 251 -10.23 -8.25 -5.34
C ALA A 251 -8.78 -8.43 -5.80
N ALA A 252 -8.27 -7.53 -6.64
CA ALA A 252 -6.90 -7.57 -7.12
C ALA A 252 -5.86 -7.36 -6.00
N ALA A 253 -6.19 -6.54 -4.99
CA ALA A 253 -5.31 -6.31 -3.85
C ALA A 253 -5.21 -7.53 -2.92
N ILE A 254 -6.33 -8.23 -2.69
CA ILE A 254 -6.35 -9.50 -1.96
C ILE A 254 -5.46 -10.52 -2.68
N GLU A 255 -5.69 -10.73 -3.98
CA GLU A 255 -4.90 -11.67 -4.77
C GLU A 255 -3.40 -11.32 -4.76
N LEU A 256 -3.08 -10.02 -4.86
CA LEU A 256 -1.71 -9.52 -4.80
C LEU A 256 -1.06 -9.77 -3.44
N ALA A 257 -1.79 -9.56 -2.34
CA ALA A 257 -1.31 -9.80 -0.98
C ALA A 257 -1.06 -11.30 -0.75
N GLU A 258 -2.01 -12.17 -1.12
CA GLU A 258 -1.91 -13.63 -0.94
C GLU A 258 -0.72 -14.21 -1.73
N ASN A 259 -0.54 -13.79 -2.99
CA ASN A 259 0.44 -14.40 -3.88
C ASN A 259 1.82 -13.75 -3.81
N LEU A 260 1.87 -12.42 -3.72
CA LEU A 260 3.11 -11.65 -3.79
C LEU A 260 3.49 -10.96 -2.48
N GLY A 261 2.67 -10.99 -1.44
CA GLY A 261 2.93 -10.30 -0.18
C GLY A 261 4.25 -10.68 0.49
N ILE A 262 4.87 -9.69 1.13
CA ILE A 262 6.10 -9.83 1.91
C ILE A 262 5.91 -9.15 3.27
N ILE A 263 6.01 -9.93 4.33
CA ILE A 263 6.01 -9.44 5.71
C ILE A 263 7.43 -9.53 6.26
N PHE A 264 7.97 -8.39 6.70
CA PHE A 264 9.25 -8.31 7.38
C PHE A 264 9.05 -8.13 8.88
N ILE A 265 9.44 -9.15 9.67
CA ILE A 265 9.35 -9.13 11.14
C ILE A 265 10.74 -8.79 11.70
N ASP A 266 10.91 -7.55 12.13
CA ASP A 266 12.15 -7.08 12.76
C ASP A 266 12.20 -7.46 14.24
N GLU A 267 13.41 -7.60 14.78
CA GLU A 267 13.67 -7.89 16.19
C GLU A 267 13.01 -9.18 16.72
N ILE A 268 12.91 -10.23 15.89
CA ILE A 268 12.35 -11.53 16.29
C ILE A 268 13.13 -12.17 17.46
N ASP A 269 14.42 -11.84 17.61
CA ASP A 269 15.25 -12.31 18.71
C ASP A 269 14.83 -11.75 20.08
N LYS A 270 13.99 -10.71 20.12
CA LYS A 270 13.48 -10.11 21.36
C LYS A 270 12.27 -10.82 21.94
N ILE A 271 11.60 -11.66 21.15
CA ILE A 271 10.45 -12.46 21.58
C ILE A 271 10.83 -13.90 21.95
N VAL A 272 12.13 -14.20 21.97
CA VAL A 272 12.65 -15.45 22.52
C VAL A 272 12.55 -15.41 24.05
N ALA A 273 12.13 -16.52 24.66
CA ALA A 273 12.11 -16.67 26.11
C ALA A 273 13.53 -16.61 26.70
N SER A 274 13.67 -15.91 27.81
CA SER A 274 14.84 -15.99 28.69
C SER A 274 14.58 -17.02 29.80
N ASP A 275 15.55 -17.40 30.63
CA ASP A 275 15.32 -18.32 31.78
C ASP A 275 14.55 -17.65 32.95
N SER A 276 13.89 -16.50 32.72
CA SER A 276 13.40 -15.59 33.75
C SER A 276 11.87 -15.64 33.87
N ARG A 277 11.39 -16.71 34.53
CA ARG A 277 10.00 -17.23 34.73
C ARG A 277 8.76 -16.30 34.65
N GLY A 278 8.86 -14.97 34.67
CA GLY A 278 7.73 -14.03 34.62
C GLY A 278 7.52 -13.30 33.28
N ALA A 279 8.58 -12.89 32.58
CA ALA A 279 8.47 -12.15 31.31
C ALA A 279 8.36 -13.07 30.08
N ASP A 280 8.61 -14.36 30.27
CA ASP A 280 8.75 -15.33 29.17
C ASP A 280 7.39 -15.80 28.63
N VAL A 281 6.34 -15.80 29.45
CA VAL A 281 4.98 -16.20 29.03
C VAL A 281 4.44 -15.25 27.95
N SER A 282 4.68 -13.94 28.10
CA SER A 282 4.25 -12.94 27.11
C SER A 282 5.02 -13.07 25.79
N ARG A 283 6.34 -13.28 25.87
CA ARG A 283 7.21 -13.41 24.69
C ARG A 283 6.94 -14.68 23.87
N GLN A 284 6.76 -15.81 24.55
CA GLN A 284 6.31 -17.06 23.90
C GLN A 284 4.89 -16.93 23.36
N GLY A 285 4.00 -16.19 24.04
CA GLY A 285 2.68 -15.85 23.55
C GLY A 285 2.71 -15.24 22.15
N VAL A 286 3.60 -14.25 21.92
CA VAL A 286 3.76 -13.63 20.60
C VAL A 286 4.20 -14.63 19.53
N GLN A 287 5.13 -15.54 19.83
CA GLN A 287 5.54 -16.57 18.87
C GLN A 287 4.36 -17.47 18.51
N ARG A 288 3.57 -17.88 19.52
CA ARG A 288 2.38 -18.70 19.32
C ARG A 288 1.31 -17.98 18.50
N ASP A 289 1.13 -16.68 18.73
CA ASP A 289 0.14 -15.88 18.00
C ASP A 289 0.58 -15.61 16.54
N LEU A 290 1.90 -15.63 16.27
CA LEU A 290 2.46 -15.55 14.91
C LEU A 290 2.33 -16.87 14.12
N LEU A 291 2.26 -18.03 14.78
CA LEU A 291 2.22 -19.33 14.09
C LEU A 291 1.07 -19.45 13.08
N PRO A 292 -0.21 -19.13 13.42
CA PRO A 292 -1.30 -19.27 12.46
C PRO A 292 -1.09 -18.50 11.16
N ILE A 293 -0.52 -17.29 11.24
CA ILE A 293 -0.30 -16.49 10.02
C ILE A 293 0.91 -17.00 9.20
N VAL A 294 1.90 -17.62 9.84
CA VAL A 294 3.08 -18.20 9.16
C VAL A 294 2.77 -19.56 8.55
N GLU A 295 2.02 -20.41 9.24
CA GLU A 295 1.61 -21.75 8.77
C GLU A 295 0.54 -21.68 7.68
N GLY A 296 -0.36 -20.69 7.77
CA GLY A 296 -1.47 -20.52 6.83
C GLY A 296 -2.80 -20.44 7.56
N THR A 297 -3.42 -19.27 7.52
CA THR A 297 -4.77 -19.06 8.06
C THR A 297 -5.56 -18.11 7.14
N GLN A 298 -6.86 -18.00 7.39
CA GLN A 298 -7.73 -16.99 6.79
C GLN A 298 -7.91 -15.84 7.76
N VAL A 299 -7.48 -14.65 7.36
CA VAL A 299 -7.68 -13.42 8.13
C VAL A 299 -8.82 -12.62 7.51
N GLN A 300 -9.77 -12.18 8.34
CA GLN A 300 -10.81 -11.25 7.92
C GLN A 300 -10.26 -9.83 7.86
N THR A 301 -10.47 -9.16 6.73
CA THR A 301 -10.16 -7.75 6.53
C THR A 301 -11.43 -6.98 6.16
N ARG A 302 -11.36 -5.65 6.18
CA ARG A 302 -12.47 -4.78 5.71
C ARG A 302 -12.78 -4.91 4.21
N TYR A 303 -11.95 -5.63 3.46
CA TYR A 303 -12.07 -5.82 2.01
C TYR A 303 -12.44 -7.25 1.60
N GLY A 304 -12.48 -8.18 2.56
CA GLY A 304 -12.67 -9.60 2.31
C GLY A 304 -11.71 -10.47 3.13
N TYR A 305 -11.74 -11.76 2.87
CA TYR A 305 -10.86 -12.74 3.50
C TYR A 305 -9.55 -12.87 2.73
N VAL A 306 -8.45 -13.05 3.47
CA VAL A 306 -7.10 -13.17 2.91
C VAL A 306 -6.43 -14.41 3.48
N ARG A 307 -5.90 -15.26 2.61
CA ARG A 307 -5.14 -16.46 2.96
C ARG A 307 -3.66 -16.16 3.11
N THR A 308 -3.04 -16.59 4.20
CA THR A 308 -1.64 -16.27 4.48
C THR A 308 -0.64 -17.32 3.98
N GLU A 309 -1.11 -18.48 3.52
CA GLU A 309 -0.32 -19.68 3.11
C GLU A 309 0.84 -19.39 2.14
N HIS A 310 0.76 -18.30 1.38
CA HIS A 310 1.69 -17.99 0.29
C HIS A 310 2.40 -16.65 0.44
N ILE A 311 2.16 -15.96 1.56
CA ILE A 311 2.88 -14.75 1.95
C ILE A 311 4.31 -15.13 2.33
N LEU A 312 5.29 -14.35 1.87
CA LEU A 312 6.69 -14.56 2.22
C LEU A 312 7.00 -13.84 3.54
N PHE A 313 7.41 -14.59 4.55
CA PHE A 313 7.90 -14.02 5.81
C PHE A 313 9.42 -13.92 5.79
N ILE A 314 9.92 -12.74 6.14
CA ILE A 314 11.35 -12.47 6.36
C ILE A 314 11.49 -11.97 7.79
N ALA A 315 11.93 -12.84 8.70
CA ALA A 315 12.26 -12.47 10.06
C ALA A 315 13.71 -11.99 10.14
N ALA A 316 13.99 -11.04 11.04
CA ALA A 316 15.34 -10.55 11.27
C ALA A 316 15.62 -10.35 12.75
N GLY A 317 16.86 -10.60 13.14
CA GLY A 317 17.31 -10.41 14.52
C GLY A 317 18.82 -10.26 14.62
N ALA A 318 19.28 -9.70 15.74
CA ALA A 318 20.70 -9.61 16.03
C ALA A 318 21.24 -10.90 16.67
N PHE A 319 20.41 -11.59 17.46
CA PHE A 319 20.74 -12.85 18.13
C PHE A 319 22.00 -12.75 19.01
N HIS A 320 22.17 -11.62 19.70
CA HIS A 320 23.28 -11.41 20.64
C HIS A 320 23.09 -12.15 21.97
N LYS A 321 21.84 -12.31 22.42
CA LYS A 321 21.47 -12.90 23.72
C LYS A 321 20.65 -14.19 23.61
N ALA A 322 20.26 -14.54 22.38
CA ALA A 322 19.41 -15.67 22.04
C ALA A 322 19.98 -16.32 20.78
N LYS A 323 19.67 -17.59 20.55
CA LYS A 323 19.99 -18.33 19.33
C LYS A 323 18.70 -18.64 18.56
N PRO A 324 18.78 -18.86 17.24
CA PRO A 324 17.63 -19.33 16.47
C PRO A 324 17.01 -20.63 17.02
N SER A 325 17.83 -21.49 17.61
CA SER A 325 17.39 -22.73 18.28
C SER A 325 16.47 -22.52 19.49
N ASP A 326 16.42 -21.30 20.00
CA ASP A 326 15.65 -20.94 21.19
C ASP A 326 14.24 -20.45 20.82
N LEU A 327 13.95 -20.29 19.52
CA LEU A 327 12.58 -20.09 19.01
C LEU A 327 11.76 -21.37 19.22
N MET A 328 10.44 -21.24 19.22
CA MET A 328 9.54 -22.40 19.24
C MET A 328 9.84 -23.34 18.06
N PRO A 329 9.90 -24.67 18.27
CA PRO A 329 10.19 -25.63 17.20
C PRO A 329 9.28 -25.47 15.96
N GLU A 330 8.02 -25.14 16.18
CA GLU A 330 7.02 -24.89 15.14
C GLU A 330 7.38 -23.69 14.26
N LEU A 331 8.00 -22.65 14.83
CA LEU A 331 8.43 -21.45 14.11
C LEU A 331 9.80 -21.62 13.45
N GLN A 332 10.57 -22.65 13.85
CA GLN A 332 11.83 -23.02 13.20
C GLN A 332 11.62 -23.81 11.91
N GLY A 333 10.51 -24.54 11.81
CA GLY A 333 10.11 -25.30 10.62
C GLY A 333 9.75 -24.40 9.44
#